data_AF-A0A942ACW9-F1
#
_entry.id   AF-A0A942ACW9-F1
#
_cell.length_a   1.000
_cell.length_b   1.000
_cell.length_c   1.000
_cell.angle_alpha   90.00
_cell.angle_beta   90.00
_cell.angle_gamma   90.00
#
_symmetry.space_group_name_H-M   'P 1'
#
loop_
_entity.id
_entity.type
_entity.pdbx_description
1 polymer ?
#
loop_
_entity_poly.entity_id
_entity_poly.type
_entity_poly.pdbx_seq_one_letter_code
_entity_poly.pdbx_strand_id
1 'polypeptide(L)'
;MSRVSYLLKQSLFNFAYLILTMMTAAAISLIEITWLKMVLFVLNIALYATIVFFSSRAQGEKEKKQEYANDIERRHVAETGDYVNINEREEYRPLNGFFTGLITCIPLLLLVVFFLVFTLADVAQNTIVVITNILYGTFTMPLSIVSEDLSIRVLNYFCSLYAIFIICGATSFGYFVGAKRVEKQHERVGSIHKQIYGDKQ
;
A
#
# COMPACT_ATOMS: atom_id res chain seq x y z
N MET A 1 12.68 -17.86 -6.24
CA MET A 1 12.19 -16.75 -5.38
C MET A 1 10.77 -17.07 -4.92
N SER A 2 10.47 -17.01 -3.62
CA SER A 2 9.11 -17.29 -3.12
C SER A 2 8.16 -16.11 -3.39
N ARG A 3 6.85 -16.36 -3.48
CA ARG A 3 5.84 -15.31 -3.69
C ARG A 3 5.87 -14.23 -2.59
N VAL A 4 6.18 -14.64 -1.37
CA VAL A 4 6.37 -13.73 -0.22
C VAL A 4 7.53 -12.76 -0.48
N SER A 5 8.65 -13.24 -1.04
CA SER A 5 9.78 -12.37 -1.38
C SER A 5 9.45 -11.34 -2.47
N TYR A 6 8.51 -11.66 -3.36
CA TYR A 6 8.03 -10.74 -4.39
C TYR A 6 7.15 -9.63 -3.79
N LEU A 7 6.18 -9.99 -2.95
CA LEU A 7 5.34 -9.03 -2.23
C LEU A 7 6.15 -8.14 -1.29
N LEU A 8 7.16 -8.70 -0.61
CA LEU A 8 8.10 -7.94 0.22
C LEU A 8 8.83 -6.87 -0.61
N LYS A 9 9.37 -7.24 -1.78
CA LYS A 9 10.04 -6.27 -2.67
C LYS A 9 9.13 -5.12 -3.10
N GLN A 10 7.86 -5.40 -3.34
CA GLN A 10 6.89 -4.37 -3.72
C GLN A 10 6.49 -3.48 -2.54
N SER A 11 6.31 -4.08 -1.36
CA SER A 11 6.02 -3.36 -0.12
C SER A 11 7.15 -2.41 0.29
N LEU A 12 8.41 -2.71 -0.07
CA LEU A 12 9.58 -1.86 0.23
C LEU A 12 9.45 -0.48 -0.40
N PHE A 13 8.93 -0.36 -1.62
CA PHE A 13 8.72 0.93 -2.27
C PHE A 13 7.68 1.76 -1.50
N ASN A 14 6.52 1.16 -1.21
CA ASN A 14 5.46 1.82 -0.44
C ASN A 14 5.93 2.20 0.98
N PHE A 15 6.81 1.39 1.57
CA PHE A 15 7.42 1.65 2.86
C PHE A 15 8.46 2.78 2.82
N ALA A 16 9.31 2.85 1.80
CA ALA A 16 10.25 3.95 1.63
C ALA A 16 9.51 5.30 1.50
N TYR A 17 8.42 5.33 0.74
CA TYR A 17 7.55 6.52 0.66
C TYR A 17 6.84 6.83 1.96
N LEU A 18 6.47 5.82 2.74
CA LEU A 18 5.89 6.01 4.06
C LEU A 18 6.88 6.74 4.99
N ILE A 19 8.16 6.36 4.99
CA ILE A 19 9.21 7.05 5.74
C ILE A 19 9.35 8.51 5.28
N LEU A 20 9.36 8.77 3.98
CA LEU A 20 9.42 10.14 3.46
C LEU A 20 8.22 10.97 3.94
N THR A 21 7.03 10.40 3.89
CA THR A 21 5.80 11.02 4.40
C THR A 21 5.85 11.27 5.92
N MET A 22 6.53 10.41 6.68
CA MET A 22 6.84 10.60 8.12
C MET A 22 7.79 11.78 8.35
N MET A 23 8.85 11.89 7.56
CA MET A 23 9.77 13.03 7.64
C MET A 23 9.07 14.36 7.28
N THR A 24 8.26 14.37 6.23
CA THR A 24 7.48 15.56 5.84
C THR A 24 6.47 15.95 6.92
N ALA A 25 5.82 14.99 7.55
CA ALA A 25 4.93 15.23 8.69
C ALA A 25 5.65 15.85 9.88
N ALA A 26 6.84 15.35 10.22
CA ALA A 26 7.66 15.94 11.28
C ALA A 26 8.01 17.41 10.95
N ALA A 27 8.32 17.73 9.69
CA ALA A 27 8.54 19.11 9.28
C ALA A 27 7.28 19.98 9.39
N ILE A 28 6.12 19.48 8.95
CA ILE A 28 4.82 20.18 9.07
C ILE A 28 4.49 20.47 10.54
N SER A 29 4.90 19.59 11.46
CA SER A 29 4.64 19.74 12.89
C SER A 29 5.29 20.96 13.53
N LEU A 30 6.43 21.41 12.97
CA LEU A 30 7.20 22.56 13.45
C LEU A 30 6.53 23.89 13.09
N ILE A 31 5.53 23.88 12.22
CA ILE A 31 4.77 25.08 11.86
C ILE A 31 3.93 25.52 13.06
N GLU A 32 4.03 26.79 13.46
CA GLU A 32 3.28 27.31 14.62
C GLU A 32 1.80 27.56 14.29
N ILE A 33 1.50 27.81 13.01
CA ILE A 33 0.14 28.13 12.54
C ILE A 33 -0.70 26.84 12.45
N THR A 34 -1.63 26.66 13.37
CA THR A 34 -2.45 25.44 13.53
C THR A 34 -3.29 25.09 12.30
N TRP A 35 -3.98 26.06 11.68
CA TRP A 35 -4.83 25.77 10.52
C TRP A 35 -4.01 25.34 9.29
N LEU A 36 -2.86 25.99 9.07
CA LEU A 36 -1.95 25.67 7.97
C LEU A 36 -1.34 24.28 8.17
N LYS A 37 -0.96 23.96 9.41
CA LYS A 37 -0.50 22.62 9.82
C LYS A 37 -1.53 21.54 9.47
N MET A 38 -2.79 21.73 9.83
CA MET A 38 -3.87 20.77 9.52
C MET A 38 -4.07 20.56 8.02
N VAL A 39 -4.10 21.64 7.23
CA VAL A 39 -4.22 21.55 5.77
C VAL A 39 -3.06 20.77 5.16
N LEU A 40 -1.82 21.07 5.58
CA LEU A 40 -0.62 20.40 5.08
C LEU A 40 -0.57 18.92 5.48
N PHE A 41 -1.06 18.55 6.66
CA PHE A 41 -1.18 17.14 7.06
C PHE A 41 -2.14 16.36 6.16
N VAL A 42 -3.33 16.92 5.90
CA VAL A 42 -4.31 16.28 5.01
C VAL A 42 -3.74 16.13 3.61
N LEU A 43 -3.07 17.16 3.08
CA LEU A 43 -2.40 17.10 1.78
C LEU A 43 -1.28 16.06 1.74
N ASN A 44 -0.48 15.93 2.80
CA ASN A 44 0.60 14.95 2.88
C ASN A 44 0.06 13.52 2.87
N ILE A 45 -1.02 13.23 3.63
CA ILE A 45 -1.71 11.93 3.61
C ILE A 45 -2.30 11.66 2.22
N ALA A 46 -2.95 12.64 1.60
CA ALA A 46 -3.55 12.51 0.27
C ALA A 46 -2.48 12.23 -0.81
N LEU A 47 -1.33 12.91 -0.73
CA LEU A 47 -0.20 12.72 -1.65
C LEU A 47 0.36 11.30 -1.52
N TYR A 48 0.59 10.85 -0.29
CA TYR A 48 1.02 9.47 -0.03
C TYR A 48 0.02 8.44 -0.59
N ALA A 49 -1.27 8.58 -0.27
CA ALA A 49 -2.31 7.68 -0.76
C ALA A 49 -2.35 7.64 -2.30
N THR A 50 -2.17 8.80 -2.95
CA THR A 50 -2.13 8.92 -4.41
C THR A 50 -0.92 8.18 -5.01
N ILE A 51 0.28 8.36 -4.44
CA ILE A 51 1.50 7.68 -4.91
C ILE A 51 1.34 6.17 -4.78
N VAL A 52 0.88 5.69 -3.62
CA VAL A 52 0.67 4.27 -3.36
C VAL A 52 -0.41 3.68 -4.26
N PHE A 53 -1.49 4.43 -4.52
CA PHE A 53 -2.54 4.04 -5.47
C PHE A 53 -1.97 3.85 -6.89
N PHE A 54 -1.21 4.81 -7.41
CA PHE A 54 -0.64 4.70 -8.77
C PHE A 54 0.41 3.61 -8.88
N SER A 55 1.26 3.44 -7.87
CA SER A 55 2.22 2.33 -7.79
C SER A 55 1.50 0.98 -7.82
N SER A 56 0.48 0.81 -6.98
CA SER A 56 -0.31 -0.43 -6.90
C SER A 56 -1.11 -0.68 -8.18
N ARG A 57 -1.59 0.38 -8.84
CA ARG A 57 -2.24 0.30 -10.14
C ARG A 57 -1.28 -0.22 -11.22
N ALA A 58 -0.08 0.33 -11.32
CA ALA A 58 0.92 -0.14 -12.28
C ALA A 58 1.27 -1.61 -12.04
N GLN A 59 1.34 -2.03 -10.77
CA GLN A 59 1.52 -3.42 -10.39
C GLN A 59 0.34 -4.31 -10.83
N GLY A 60 -0.89 -3.91 -10.55
CA GLY A 60 -2.08 -4.65 -10.97
C GLY A 60 -2.19 -4.79 -12.49
N GLU A 61 -1.79 -3.74 -13.25
CA GLU A 61 -1.68 -3.81 -14.70
C GLU A 61 -0.62 -4.84 -15.15
N LYS A 62 0.55 -4.88 -14.50
CA LYS A 62 1.62 -5.82 -14.84
C LYS A 62 1.21 -7.28 -14.57
N GLU A 63 0.68 -7.56 -13.38
CA GLU A 63 0.32 -8.92 -12.98
C GLU A 63 -0.86 -9.47 -13.81
N LYS A 64 -1.81 -8.60 -14.20
CA LYS A 64 -2.92 -9.01 -15.07
C LYS A 64 -2.47 -9.28 -16.50
N LYS A 65 -1.47 -8.56 -17.02
CA LYS A 65 -0.84 -8.88 -18.31
C LYS A 65 -0.09 -10.21 -18.26
N GLN A 66 0.59 -10.49 -17.15
CA GLN A 66 1.27 -11.77 -16.96
C GLN A 66 0.29 -12.93 -16.90
N GLU A 67 -0.87 -12.77 -16.26
CA GLU A 67 -1.96 -13.77 -16.27
C GLU A 67 -2.37 -14.10 -17.71
N TYR A 68 -2.63 -13.10 -18.55
CA TYR A 68 -2.97 -13.33 -19.96
C TYR A 68 -1.83 -13.98 -20.76
N ALA A 69 -0.58 -13.60 -20.51
CA ALA A 69 0.58 -14.21 -21.17
C ALA A 69 0.71 -15.69 -20.79
N ASN A 70 0.58 -16.01 -19.51
CA ASN A 70 0.62 -17.38 -19.00
C ASN A 70 -0.55 -18.20 -19.53
N ASP A 71 -1.73 -17.63 -19.72
CA ASP A 71 -2.88 -18.33 -20.30
C ASP A 71 -2.68 -18.68 -21.78
N ILE A 72 -1.98 -17.82 -22.54
CA ILE A 72 -1.57 -18.13 -23.93
C ILE A 72 -0.56 -19.28 -23.93
N GLU A 73 0.44 -19.24 -23.05
CA GLU A 73 1.42 -20.32 -22.92
C GLU A 73 0.76 -21.64 -22.49
N ARG A 74 -0.17 -21.62 -21.54
CA ARG A 74 -0.94 -22.80 -21.11
C ARG A 74 -1.72 -23.44 -22.26
N ARG A 75 -2.35 -22.63 -23.13
CA ARG A 75 -3.03 -23.13 -24.33
C ARG A 75 -2.04 -23.75 -25.30
N HIS A 76 -0.91 -23.09 -25.53
CA HIS A 76 0.13 -23.61 -26.41
C HIS A 76 0.68 -24.97 -25.92
N VAL A 77 0.99 -25.08 -24.62
CA VAL A 77 1.42 -26.33 -23.98
C VAL A 77 0.37 -27.44 -24.13
N ALA A 78 -0.92 -27.12 -23.98
CA ALA A 78 -1.99 -28.08 -24.16
C ALA A 78 -2.13 -28.56 -25.63
N GLU A 79 -1.79 -27.70 -26.59
CA GLU A 79 -1.86 -28.01 -28.03
C GLU A 79 -0.63 -28.75 -28.56
N THR A 80 0.59 -28.39 -28.11
CA THR A 80 1.85 -28.95 -28.62
C THR A 80 2.45 -30.03 -27.74
N GLY A 81 2.06 -30.11 -26.46
CA GLY A 81 2.66 -31.01 -25.47
C GLY A 81 4.06 -30.57 -25.01
N ASP A 82 4.56 -29.43 -25.45
CA ASP A 82 5.86 -28.90 -25.06
C ASP A 82 5.82 -28.33 -23.63
N TYR A 83 6.89 -28.55 -22.86
CA TYR A 83 6.98 -28.04 -21.49
C TYR A 83 7.52 -26.60 -21.48
N VAL A 84 6.69 -25.64 -21.08
CA VAL A 84 7.07 -24.23 -20.88
C VAL A 84 7.02 -23.88 -19.39
N ASN A 85 8.02 -23.15 -18.90
CA ASN A 85 8.09 -22.74 -17.50
C ASN A 85 7.22 -21.51 -17.24
N ILE A 86 5.96 -21.75 -16.84
CA ILE A 86 4.97 -20.70 -16.57
C ILE A 86 5.34 -19.92 -15.30
N ASN A 87 5.38 -18.59 -15.38
CA ASN A 87 5.68 -17.75 -14.22
C ASN A 87 4.42 -17.45 -13.39
N GLU A 88 3.93 -18.44 -12.64
CA GLU A 88 2.73 -18.34 -11.80
C GLU A 88 2.85 -17.34 -10.63
N ARG A 89 4.08 -16.89 -10.34
CA ARG A 89 4.37 -16.05 -9.18
C ARG A 89 3.94 -14.60 -9.39
N GLU A 90 3.97 -14.14 -10.63
CA GLU A 90 3.62 -12.79 -11.05
C GLU A 90 2.18 -12.71 -11.60
N GLU A 91 1.38 -13.76 -11.42
CA GLU A 91 -0.04 -13.74 -11.78
C GLU A 91 -0.88 -12.92 -10.81
N TYR A 92 -1.82 -12.20 -11.40
CA TYR A 92 -2.77 -11.39 -10.66
C TYR A 92 -3.60 -12.25 -9.69
N ARG A 93 -3.74 -11.75 -8.46
CA ARG A 93 -4.72 -12.25 -7.51
C ARG A 93 -5.39 -11.10 -6.79
N PRO A 94 -6.71 -11.14 -6.60
CA PRO A 94 -7.48 -10.00 -6.09
C PRO A 94 -7.01 -9.49 -4.72
N LEU A 95 -6.44 -10.37 -3.88
CA LEU A 95 -5.97 -10.03 -2.54
C LEU A 95 -4.49 -9.57 -2.49
N ASN A 96 -3.72 -9.69 -3.58
CA ASN A 96 -2.30 -9.28 -3.57
C ASN A 96 -2.15 -7.81 -3.16
N GLY A 97 -3.01 -6.91 -3.66
CA GLY A 97 -3.00 -5.50 -3.28
C GLY A 97 -3.19 -5.28 -1.77
N PHE A 98 -4.12 -6.02 -1.15
CA PHE A 98 -4.36 -5.96 0.28
C PHE A 98 -3.17 -6.48 1.10
N PHE A 99 -2.59 -7.62 0.69
CA PHE A 99 -1.40 -8.17 1.36
C PHE A 99 -0.19 -7.25 1.24
N THR A 100 0.03 -6.61 0.07
CA THR A 100 1.08 -5.61 -0.09
C THR A 100 0.88 -4.44 0.88
N GLY A 101 -0.36 -3.94 1.02
CA GLY A 101 -0.70 -2.90 1.99
C GLY A 101 -0.45 -3.32 3.44
N LEU A 102 -0.87 -4.53 3.83
CA LEU A 102 -0.62 -5.07 5.18
C LEU A 102 0.88 -5.20 5.47
N ILE A 103 1.66 -5.73 4.54
CA ILE A 103 3.11 -5.89 4.70
C ILE A 103 3.77 -4.52 4.87
N THR A 104 3.37 -3.51 4.11
CA THR A 104 3.83 -2.13 4.28
C THR A 104 3.48 -1.56 5.66
N CYS A 105 2.40 -2.02 6.29
CA CYS A 105 1.98 -1.60 7.63
C CYS A 105 2.69 -2.36 8.77
N ILE A 106 3.42 -3.45 8.52
CA ILE A 106 4.08 -4.23 9.58
C ILE A 106 5.02 -3.37 10.44
N PRO A 107 5.89 -2.52 9.87
CA PRO A 107 6.75 -1.66 10.68
C PRO A 107 5.96 -0.67 11.54
N LEU A 108 4.84 -0.14 11.03
CA LEU A 108 3.91 0.70 11.80
C LEU A 108 3.33 -0.08 12.99
N LEU A 109 2.82 -1.30 12.74
CA LEU A 109 2.26 -2.15 13.79
C LEU A 109 3.29 -2.50 14.87
N LEU A 110 4.53 -2.84 14.47
CA LEU A 110 5.61 -3.10 15.42
C LEU A 110 5.89 -1.88 16.30
N LEU A 111 5.90 -0.67 15.72
CA LEU A 111 6.09 0.56 16.48
C LEU A 111 4.97 0.82 17.50
N VAL A 112 3.71 0.51 17.17
CA VAL A 112 2.59 0.59 18.15
C VAL A 112 2.82 -0.37 19.31
N VAL A 113 3.22 -1.61 19.00
CA VAL A 113 3.49 -2.64 20.03
C VAL A 113 4.62 -2.20 20.93
N PHE A 114 5.73 -1.69 20.37
CA PHE A 114 6.83 -1.15 21.17
C PHE A 114 6.36 0.00 22.06
N PHE A 115 5.63 0.98 21.52
CA PHE A 115 5.11 2.11 22.29
C PHE A 115 4.24 1.64 23.47
N LEU A 116 3.36 0.66 23.25
CA LEU A 116 2.47 0.12 24.28
C LEU A 116 3.24 -0.61 25.38
N VAL A 117 4.18 -1.48 25.02
CA VAL A 117 5.02 -2.22 25.98
C VAL A 117 5.83 -1.27 26.85
N PHE A 118 6.45 -0.24 26.25
CA PHE A 118 7.27 0.70 27.00
C PHE A 118 6.46 1.66 27.88
N THR A 119 5.25 2.03 27.43
CA THR A 119 4.32 2.83 28.24
C THR A 119 3.85 2.05 29.46
N LEU A 120 3.57 0.75 29.31
CA LEU A 120 3.21 -0.13 30.43
C LEU A 120 4.38 -0.43 31.38
N ALA A 121 5.61 -0.32 30.89
CA ALA A 121 6.83 -0.58 31.66
C ALA A 121 7.40 0.65 32.39
N ASP A 122 6.72 1.81 32.30
CA ASP A 122 7.12 3.08 32.94
C ASP A 122 8.56 3.52 32.64
N VAL A 123 9.05 3.18 31.44
CA VAL A 123 10.40 3.54 30.98
C VAL A 123 10.40 5.00 30.54
N ALA A 124 11.42 5.76 30.96
CA ALA A 124 11.57 7.20 30.75
C ALA A 124 11.01 7.68 29.40
N GLN A 125 9.85 8.35 29.48
CA GLN A 125 8.96 8.60 28.34
C GLN A 125 9.55 9.51 27.26
N ASN A 126 10.56 10.34 27.57
CA ASN A 126 11.03 11.38 26.65
C ASN A 126 11.68 10.85 25.37
N THR A 127 12.54 9.84 25.45
CA THR A 127 13.24 9.32 24.25
C THR A 127 12.29 8.54 23.34
N ILE A 128 11.33 7.84 23.93
CA ILE A 128 10.37 6.99 23.23
C ILE A 128 9.29 7.85 22.59
N VAL A 129 8.74 8.84 23.31
CA VAL A 129 7.77 9.80 22.76
C VAL A 129 8.35 10.56 21.56
N VAL A 130 9.64 10.89 21.56
CA VAL A 130 10.30 11.55 20.42
C VAL A 130 10.41 10.60 19.22
N ILE A 131 10.89 9.36 19.41
CA ILE A 131 11.02 8.37 18.33
C ILE A 131 9.64 7.99 17.77
N THR A 132 8.65 7.78 18.63
CA THR A 132 7.28 7.45 18.23
C THR A 132 6.57 8.64 17.59
N ASN A 133 6.79 9.90 18.03
CA ASN A 133 6.23 11.06 17.35
C ASN A 133 6.89 11.34 15.99
N ILE A 134 8.19 11.04 15.82
CA ILE A 134 8.88 11.18 14.52
C ILE A 134 8.38 10.12 13.52
N LEU A 135 8.19 8.89 13.99
CA LEU A 135 7.80 7.77 13.12
C LEU A 135 6.28 7.62 12.96
N TYR A 136 5.46 8.06 13.89
CA TYR A 136 4.00 7.97 13.80
C TYR A 136 3.32 9.32 13.51
N GLY A 137 4.10 10.40 13.54
CA GLY A 137 3.62 11.79 13.50
C GLY A 137 2.70 12.10 12.32
N THR A 138 2.88 11.49 11.15
CA THR A 138 1.98 11.76 10.00
C THR A 138 0.52 11.40 10.28
N PHE A 139 0.27 10.35 11.06
CA PHE A 139 -1.07 9.82 11.30
C PHE A 139 -1.59 10.14 12.71
N THR A 140 -0.69 10.38 13.69
CA THR A 140 -1.08 10.79 15.04
C THR A 140 -1.12 12.30 15.24
N MET A 141 -0.34 13.11 14.51
CA MET A 141 -0.27 14.55 14.76
C MET A 141 -1.56 15.34 14.55
N PRO A 142 -2.38 15.07 13.51
CA PRO A 142 -3.66 15.76 13.38
C PRO A 142 -4.54 15.62 14.62
N LEU A 143 -4.42 14.49 15.33
CA LEU A 143 -5.19 14.16 16.52
C LEU A 143 -4.50 14.68 17.80
N SER A 144 -3.16 14.66 17.86
CA SER A 144 -2.39 15.12 19.02
C SER A 144 -2.32 16.64 19.17
N ILE A 145 -2.68 17.40 18.13
CA ILE A 145 -2.83 18.87 18.20
C ILE A 145 -3.97 19.28 19.16
N VAL A 146 -4.90 18.36 19.47
CA VAL A 146 -6.14 18.67 20.19
C VAL A 146 -5.98 18.62 21.72
N SER A 147 -4.97 17.94 22.28
CA SER A 147 -4.75 17.97 23.75
C SER A 147 -3.37 17.49 24.21
N GLU A 148 -2.92 18.01 25.36
CA GLU A 148 -1.65 17.63 26.01
C GLU A 148 -1.77 16.45 26.99
N ASP A 149 -2.99 16.01 27.33
CA ASP A 149 -3.22 14.95 28.32
C ASP A 149 -2.68 13.59 27.86
N LEU A 150 -2.00 12.88 28.77
CA LEU A 150 -1.42 11.56 28.53
C LEU A 150 -2.49 10.53 28.10
N SER A 151 -3.65 10.52 28.76
CA SER A 151 -4.77 9.63 28.44
C SER A 151 -5.30 9.86 27.02
N ILE A 152 -5.35 11.13 26.60
CA ILE A 152 -5.82 11.50 25.26
C ILE A 152 -4.72 11.24 24.21
N ARG A 153 -3.44 11.36 24.56
CA ARG A 153 -2.32 10.92 23.71
C ARG A 153 -2.40 9.43 23.40
N VAL A 154 -2.61 8.58 24.41
CA VAL A 154 -2.79 7.13 24.21
C VAL A 154 -3.99 6.84 23.32
N LEU A 155 -5.12 7.53 23.53
CA LEU A 155 -6.30 7.41 22.67
C LEU A 155 -6.00 7.81 21.21
N ASN A 156 -5.26 8.90 21.00
CA ASN A 156 -4.85 9.36 19.68
C ASN A 156 -3.93 8.36 18.97
N TYR A 157 -3.09 7.66 19.73
CA TYR A 157 -2.27 6.55 19.22
C TYR A 157 -3.13 5.38 18.73
N PHE A 158 -4.21 5.02 19.43
CA PHE A 158 -5.14 3.99 18.94
C PHE A 158 -5.95 4.47 17.73
N CYS A 159 -6.41 5.72 17.74
CA CYS A 159 -7.13 6.30 16.61
C CYS A 159 -6.29 6.26 15.33
N SER A 160 -4.97 6.49 15.42
CA SER A 160 -4.05 6.46 14.27
C SER A 160 -3.92 5.11 13.54
N LEU A 161 -4.51 4.03 14.06
CA LEU A 161 -4.71 2.77 13.32
C LEU A 161 -5.59 2.97 12.07
N TYR A 162 -6.33 4.08 11.95
CA TYR A 162 -7.02 4.47 10.70
C TYR A 162 -6.06 4.51 9.50
N ALA A 163 -4.76 4.77 9.72
CA ALA A 163 -3.72 4.77 8.70
C ALA A 163 -3.66 3.44 7.93
N ILE A 164 -3.84 2.33 8.63
CA ILE A 164 -3.82 0.98 8.03
C ILE A 164 -4.94 0.84 7.01
N PHE A 165 -6.14 1.34 7.32
CA PHE A 165 -7.27 1.33 6.41
C PHE A 165 -7.01 2.20 5.17
N ILE A 166 -6.37 3.35 5.34
CA ILE A 166 -5.99 4.21 4.19
C ILE A 166 -4.96 3.51 3.31
N ILE A 167 -3.89 2.96 3.89
CA ILE A 167 -2.82 2.27 3.15
C ILE A 167 -3.39 1.03 2.43
N CYS A 168 -4.11 0.17 3.14
CA CYS A 168 -4.70 -1.04 2.58
C CYS A 168 -5.79 -0.70 1.55
N GLY A 169 -6.60 0.34 1.79
CA GLY A 169 -7.62 0.81 0.87
C GLY A 169 -7.01 1.34 -0.44
N ALA A 170 -6.01 2.22 -0.35
CA ALA A 170 -5.34 2.81 -1.51
C ALA A 170 -4.60 1.75 -2.34
N THR A 171 -3.88 0.82 -1.68
CA THR A 171 -3.18 -0.29 -2.36
C THR A 171 -4.16 -1.24 -3.05
N SER A 172 -5.17 -1.71 -2.33
CA SER A 172 -6.17 -2.65 -2.86
C SER A 172 -6.96 -2.05 -4.01
N PHE A 173 -7.42 -0.81 -3.85
CA PHE A 173 -8.20 -0.12 -4.87
C PHE A 173 -7.35 0.20 -6.10
N GLY A 174 -6.11 0.67 -5.92
CA GLY A 174 -5.17 0.91 -7.02
C GLY A 174 -4.91 -0.35 -7.82
N TYR A 175 -4.56 -1.43 -7.13
CA TYR A 175 -4.29 -2.73 -7.72
C TYR A 175 -5.49 -3.28 -8.52
N PHE A 176 -6.69 -3.20 -7.97
CA PHE A 176 -7.92 -3.62 -8.64
C PHE A 176 -8.24 -2.77 -9.88
N VAL A 177 -8.11 -1.44 -9.79
CA VAL A 177 -8.32 -0.53 -10.92
C VAL A 177 -7.34 -0.82 -12.05
N GLY A 178 -6.08 -1.11 -11.72
CA GLY A 178 -5.06 -1.50 -12.68
C GLY A 178 -5.44 -2.77 -13.45
N ALA A 179 -5.83 -3.82 -12.73
CA ALA A 179 -6.23 -5.07 -13.36
C ALA A 179 -7.48 -4.93 -14.25
N LYS A 180 -8.53 -4.24 -13.76
CA LYS A 180 -9.74 -3.96 -14.56
C LYS A 180 -9.46 -3.20 -15.85
N ARG A 181 -8.43 -2.34 -15.87
CA ARG A 181 -8.04 -1.62 -17.08
C ARG A 181 -7.51 -2.59 -18.14
N VAL A 182 -6.66 -3.54 -17.75
CA VAL A 182 -6.09 -4.54 -18.67
C VAL A 182 -7.16 -5.51 -19.15
N GLU A 183 -8.05 -5.93 -18.25
CA GLU A 183 -9.20 -6.77 -18.60
C GLU A 183 -10.05 -6.15 -19.71
N LYS A 184 -10.45 -4.87 -19.54
CA LYS A 184 -11.17 -4.12 -20.58
C LYS A 184 -10.38 -3.96 -21.88
N GLN A 185 -9.05 -3.83 -21.81
CA GLN A 185 -8.21 -3.76 -23.01
C GLN A 185 -8.20 -5.11 -23.74
N HIS A 186 -8.12 -6.21 -23.01
CA HIS A 186 -8.13 -7.56 -23.58
C HIS A 186 -9.49 -7.90 -24.20
N GLU A 187 -10.60 -7.54 -23.54
CA GLU A 187 -11.95 -7.67 -24.10
C GLU A 187 -12.11 -6.89 -25.41
N ARG A 188 -11.62 -5.65 -25.46
CA ARG A 188 -11.63 -4.83 -26.68
C ARG A 188 -10.83 -5.46 -27.79
N VAL A 189 -9.60 -5.90 -27.51
CA VAL A 189 -8.75 -6.59 -28.50
C VAL A 189 -9.43 -7.86 -29.01
N GLY A 190 -10.02 -8.66 -28.12
CA GLY A 190 -10.79 -9.85 -28.50
C GLY A 190 -11.99 -9.53 -29.38
N SER A 191 -12.74 -8.47 -29.06
CA SER A 191 -13.89 -8.04 -29.88
C SER A 191 -13.47 -7.56 -31.27
N ILE A 192 -12.36 -6.82 -31.37
CA ILE A 192 -11.80 -6.35 -32.65
C ILE A 192 -11.27 -7.55 -33.44
N HIS A 193 -10.57 -8.48 -32.80
CA HIS A 193 -10.07 -9.68 -33.46
C HIS A 193 -11.20 -10.52 -34.03
N LYS A 194 -12.28 -10.73 -33.27
CA LYS A 194 -13.50 -11.42 -33.71
C LYS A 194 -14.20 -10.70 -34.87
N GLN A 195 -14.19 -9.36 -34.88
CA GLN A 195 -14.73 -8.58 -36.00
C GLN A 195 -13.88 -8.72 -37.28
N ILE A 196 -12.56 -8.77 -37.17
CA ILE A 196 -11.64 -8.82 -38.32
C ILE A 196 -11.52 -10.24 -38.89
N TYR A 197 -11.38 -11.25 -38.02
CA TYR A 197 -11.04 -12.62 -38.40
C TYR A 197 -12.21 -13.60 -38.28
N GLY A 198 -13.38 -13.16 -37.80
CA GLY A 198 -14.53 -14.03 -37.49
C GLY A 198 -14.35 -14.83 -36.21
N ASP A 199 -15.40 -15.52 -35.77
CA ASP A 199 -15.29 -16.55 -34.73
C ASP A 199 -14.50 -17.72 -35.30
N LYS A 200 -13.27 -17.95 -34.83
CA LYS A 200 -12.64 -19.25 -35.02
C LYS A 200 -13.40 -20.24 -34.14
N GLN A 201 -14.14 -21.14 -34.80
CA GLN A 201 -14.65 -22.39 -34.22
C GLN A 201 -13.51 -23.22 -33.64
#